data_AF-A0A543AAD6-F1
#
_entry.id   AF-A0A543AAD6-F1
#
_cell.length_a   1.000
_cell.length_b   1.000
_cell.length_c   1.000
_cell.angle_alpha   90.00
_cell.angle_beta   90.00
_cell.angle_gamma   90.00
#
_symmetry.space_group_name_H-M   'P 1'
#
loop_
_entity.id
_entity.type
_entity.pdbx_description
1 polymer ?
#
loop_
_entity_poly.entity_id
_entity_poly.type
_entity_poly.pdbx_seq_one_letter_code
_entity_poly.pdbx_strand_id
1 'polypeptide(L)'
;MARPMWRTTAVVLPAVLACLVAVAGCGEESSPPVSSATAASRSGSVGELVVDGRLTCDKDVSSDEAKTTIERVGGLQQPTWSVRFAESTPAGVVALVAGDLEEARAPLFEDYGVAAILESAEGQSRAEDFGAVREAVRRICG
;
A
#
# COMPACT_ATOMS: atom_id res chain seq x y z
N MET A 1 -10.48 24.13 42.36
CA MET A 1 -9.04 23.78 42.28
C MET A 1 -8.90 22.78 41.15
N ALA A 2 -8.03 22.84 40.15
CA ALA A 2 -7.06 23.79 39.61
C ALA A 2 -6.90 23.39 38.12
N ARG A 3 -6.81 24.36 37.20
CA ARG A 3 -6.57 24.16 35.76
C ARG A 3 -5.06 24.28 35.49
N PRO A 4 -4.56 23.59 34.45
CA PRO A 4 -3.62 24.22 33.50
C PRO A 4 -4.03 23.85 32.06
N MET A 5 -4.42 24.73 31.12
CA MET A 5 -3.76 25.91 30.52
C MET A 5 -2.32 25.65 30.05
N TRP A 6 -2.22 25.14 28.82
CA TRP A 6 -1.04 25.03 27.97
C TRP A 6 -1.43 25.70 26.64
N ARG A 7 -1.18 27.01 26.52
CA ARG A 7 -0.05 27.67 25.85
C ARG A 7 0.05 27.37 24.34
N THR A 8 -0.53 28.30 23.60
CA THR A 8 -0.30 28.67 22.21
C THR A 8 1.16 29.01 21.93
N THR A 9 1.69 28.53 20.80
CA THR A 9 2.82 29.19 20.11
C THR A 9 2.59 29.09 18.61
N ALA A 10 2.16 30.20 18.01
CA ALA A 10 2.19 30.43 16.57
C ALA A 10 3.63 30.81 16.19
N VAL A 11 4.17 30.19 15.13
CA VAL A 11 5.38 30.66 14.46
C VAL A 11 5.00 30.98 13.02
N VAL A 12 5.37 32.19 12.61
CA VAL A 12 4.97 32.88 11.39
C VAL A 12 6.25 33.28 10.64
N LEU A 13 6.23 33.11 9.30
CA LEU A 13 7.05 33.72 8.23
C LEU A 13 8.49 33.20 7.99
N PRO A 14 9.11 33.40 6.79
CA PRO A 14 8.59 34.05 5.56
C PRO A 14 8.83 33.26 4.23
N ALA A 15 8.21 33.82 3.18
CA ALA A 15 8.39 33.52 1.75
C ALA A 15 9.73 34.03 1.17
N VAL A 16 9.85 33.96 -0.18
CA VAL A 16 10.88 34.52 -1.10
C VAL A 16 11.92 33.44 -1.48
N LEU A 17 12.14 33.06 -2.75
CA LEU A 17 12.61 33.88 -3.87
C LEU A 17 12.44 33.15 -5.22
N ALA A 18 12.05 33.88 -6.25
CA ALA A 18 12.01 33.48 -7.66
C ALA A 18 13.40 33.44 -8.30
N CYS A 19 13.59 32.62 -9.34
CA CYS A 19 14.42 32.96 -10.51
C CYS A 19 14.07 32.07 -11.71
N LEU A 20 13.55 32.72 -12.76
CA LEU A 20 13.50 32.27 -14.16
C LEU A 20 14.88 32.44 -14.82
N VAL A 21 14.99 32.06 -16.11
CA VAL A 21 16.08 32.29 -17.11
C VAL A 21 17.00 31.06 -17.27
N ALA A 22 17.31 30.48 -18.45
CA ALA A 22 17.07 30.80 -19.86
C ALA A 22 17.12 29.53 -20.73
N VAL A 23 16.44 29.58 -21.88
CA VAL A 23 16.61 28.71 -23.05
C VAL A 23 17.68 29.33 -23.94
N ALA A 24 18.75 28.61 -24.28
CA ALA A 24 19.53 28.74 -25.53
C ALA A 24 20.78 27.84 -25.49
N GLY A 25 20.92 26.92 -26.44
CA GLY A 25 22.14 26.16 -26.65
C GLY A 25 21.95 24.95 -27.56
N CYS A 26 21.90 25.19 -28.88
CA CYS A 26 22.13 24.17 -29.90
C CYS A 26 23.64 23.88 -29.99
N GLY A 27 24.03 22.61 -30.13
CA GLY A 27 25.41 22.26 -30.52
C GLY A 27 25.79 20.80 -30.30
N GLU A 28 25.74 20.02 -31.39
CA GLU A 28 26.70 18.98 -31.80
C GLU A 28 27.03 17.78 -30.87
N GLU A 29 26.60 16.61 -31.34
CA GLU A 29 27.24 15.28 -31.33
C GLU A 29 28.54 15.05 -30.51
N SER A 30 28.41 14.35 -29.39
CA SER A 30 29.40 13.35 -28.92
C SER A 30 28.80 12.56 -27.76
N SER A 31 28.29 11.37 -28.04
CA SER A 31 27.90 10.41 -27.01
C SER A 31 29.14 9.66 -26.49
N PRO A 32 29.41 9.74 -25.19
CA PRO A 32 29.73 8.52 -24.44
C PRO A 32 29.03 8.49 -23.06
N PRO A 33 29.01 7.32 -22.42
CA PRO A 33 27.81 6.64 -21.99
C PRO A 33 27.12 7.37 -20.83
N VAL A 34 25.85 7.70 -20.98
CA VAL A 34 25.05 8.07 -19.82
C VAL A 34 24.83 6.80 -19.03
N SER A 35 25.49 6.76 -17.87
CA SER A 35 25.36 5.82 -16.79
C SER A 35 24.03 5.08 -16.84
N SER A 36 24.13 3.76 -16.90
CA SER A 36 23.07 2.83 -16.54
C SER A 36 22.25 3.47 -15.43
N ALA A 37 21.00 3.80 -15.74
CA ALA A 37 20.01 3.90 -14.70
C ALA A 37 20.05 2.53 -14.03
N THR A 38 20.81 2.44 -12.94
CA THR A 38 20.53 1.50 -11.88
C THR A 38 19.11 1.85 -11.49
N ALA A 39 18.15 1.25 -12.19
CA ALA A 39 16.89 0.92 -11.60
C ALA A 39 17.32 0.15 -10.37
N ALA A 40 17.38 0.86 -9.24
CA ALA A 40 17.38 0.24 -7.96
C ALA A 40 16.14 -0.62 -8.03
N SER A 41 16.34 -1.90 -8.27
CA SER A 41 15.42 -2.94 -7.90
C SER A 41 15.22 -2.71 -6.41
N ARG A 42 14.31 -1.79 -6.09
CA ARG A 42 13.54 -1.87 -4.87
C ARG A 42 12.77 -3.14 -5.11
N SER A 43 13.39 -4.28 -4.77
CA SER A 43 12.64 -5.42 -4.28
C SER A 43 11.79 -4.82 -3.20
N GLY A 44 10.55 -4.47 -3.55
CA GLY A 44 9.54 -4.14 -2.58
C GLY A 44 9.54 -5.35 -1.68
N SER A 45 10.07 -5.19 -0.48
CA SER A 45 10.01 -6.22 0.54
C SER A 45 8.53 -6.43 0.75
N VAL A 46 8.00 -7.48 0.14
CA VAL A 46 6.60 -7.82 0.33
C VAL A 46 6.52 -8.25 1.79
N GLY A 47 5.70 -7.52 2.56
CA GLY A 47 5.53 -7.78 3.99
C GLY A 47 5.03 -9.20 4.25
N GLU A 48 4.85 -9.56 5.51
CA GLU A 48 4.39 -10.90 5.87
C GLU A 48 3.09 -11.27 5.16
N LEU A 49 3.09 -12.44 4.50
CA LEU A 49 1.95 -12.96 3.75
C LEU A 49 1.36 -14.16 4.49
N VAL A 50 0.11 -14.03 4.91
CA VAL A 50 -0.66 -15.08 5.59
C VAL A 50 -1.80 -15.51 4.69
N VAL A 51 -1.92 -16.80 4.42
CA VAL A 51 -2.97 -17.37 3.55
C VAL A 51 -3.97 -18.19 4.35
N ASP A 52 -5.23 -18.16 3.94
CA ASP A 52 -6.26 -19.07 4.45
C ASP A 52 -6.13 -20.44 3.80
N GLY A 53 -6.39 -21.51 4.56
CA GLY A 53 -6.25 -22.89 4.08
C GLY A 53 -7.22 -23.29 2.97
N ARG A 54 -8.20 -22.42 2.65
CA ARG A 54 -9.22 -22.63 1.61
C ARG A 54 -8.96 -21.81 0.34
N LEU A 55 -7.76 -21.25 0.19
CA LEU A 55 -7.27 -20.60 -1.03
C LEU A 55 -7.61 -21.43 -2.30
N THR A 56 -8.08 -20.74 -3.33
CA THR A 56 -8.25 -21.28 -4.69
C THR A 56 -7.77 -20.25 -5.70
N CYS A 57 -7.08 -20.66 -6.77
CA CYS A 57 -6.39 -19.78 -7.71
C CYS A 57 -7.14 -19.52 -9.03
N ASP A 58 -8.47 -19.59 -9.02
CA ASP A 58 -9.32 -19.38 -10.20
C ASP A 58 -10.64 -18.67 -9.82
N LYS A 59 -10.62 -17.84 -8.77
CA LYS A 59 -11.79 -17.09 -8.32
C LYS A 59 -12.19 -16.04 -9.36
N ASP A 60 -13.49 -15.92 -9.58
CA ASP A 60 -14.05 -14.82 -10.37
C ASP A 60 -13.85 -13.49 -9.63
N VAL A 61 -12.95 -12.69 -10.18
CA VAL A 61 -12.60 -11.37 -9.64
C VAL A 61 -13.77 -10.38 -9.68
N SER A 62 -14.77 -10.62 -10.53
CA SER A 62 -15.94 -9.77 -10.73
C SER A 62 -17.18 -10.20 -9.94
N SER A 63 -17.05 -11.23 -9.10
CA SER A 63 -18.17 -11.76 -8.32
C SER A 63 -18.74 -10.74 -7.32
N ASP A 64 -20.06 -10.74 -7.15
CA ASP A 64 -20.77 -9.88 -6.19
C ASP A 64 -20.32 -10.14 -4.75
N GLU A 65 -19.97 -11.40 -4.43
CA GLU A 65 -19.42 -11.79 -3.14
C GLU A 65 -18.10 -11.07 -2.88
N ALA A 66 -17.16 -11.09 -3.83
CA ALA A 66 -15.88 -10.42 -3.67
C ALA A 66 -16.04 -8.90 -3.53
N LYS A 67 -16.92 -8.28 -4.32
CA LYS A 67 -17.24 -6.86 -4.20
C LYS A 67 -17.80 -6.51 -2.81
N THR A 68 -18.76 -7.30 -2.34
CA THR A 68 -19.38 -7.12 -1.01
C THR A 68 -18.33 -7.22 0.09
N THR A 69 -17.42 -8.20 0.00
CA THR A 69 -16.32 -8.34 0.95
C THR A 69 -15.41 -7.13 0.95
N ILE A 70 -14.99 -6.64 -0.23
CA ILE A 70 -14.13 -5.45 -0.36
C ILE A 70 -14.80 -4.21 0.23
N GLU A 71 -16.09 -3.99 -0.01
CA GLU A 71 -16.84 -2.87 0.56
C GLU A 71 -16.92 -2.93 2.08
N ARG A 72 -16.92 -4.14 2.67
CA ARG A 72 -16.94 -4.35 4.13
C ARG A 72 -15.57 -4.18 4.77
N VAL A 73 -14.51 -4.66 4.12
CA VAL A 73 -13.16 -4.69 4.73
C VAL A 73 -12.30 -3.51 4.34
N GLY A 74 -12.50 -2.91 3.16
CA GLY A 74 -11.68 -1.78 2.71
C GLY A 74 -11.83 -0.58 3.64
N GLY A 75 -10.73 -0.18 4.30
CA GLY A 75 -10.76 0.92 5.28
C GLY A 75 -11.28 0.52 6.66
N LEU A 76 -11.46 -0.78 6.94
CA LEU A 76 -11.81 -1.28 8.27
C LEU A 76 -10.75 -0.86 9.30
N GLN A 77 -11.20 -0.26 10.40
CA GLN A 77 -10.34 0.21 11.49
C GLN A 77 -10.66 -0.55 12.78
N GLN A 78 -9.63 -1.07 13.43
CA GLN A 78 -9.67 -1.69 14.75
C GLN A 78 -8.66 -1.00 15.67
N PRO A 79 -8.70 -1.25 16.99
CA PRO A 79 -7.79 -0.61 17.93
C PRO A 79 -6.29 -0.86 17.65
N THR A 80 -5.96 -2.05 17.15
CA THR A 80 -4.57 -2.55 16.99
C THR A 80 -4.18 -2.78 15.53
N TRP A 81 -5.14 -2.80 14.61
CA TRP A 81 -4.90 -3.05 13.18
C TRP A 81 -5.93 -2.33 12.29
N SER A 82 -5.60 -2.19 11.02
CA SER A 82 -6.52 -1.63 10.02
C SER A 82 -6.26 -2.21 8.63
N VAL A 83 -7.32 -2.31 7.82
CA VAL A 83 -7.21 -2.69 6.41
C VAL A 83 -7.04 -1.43 5.57
N ARG A 84 -5.85 -1.28 5.01
CA ARG A 84 -5.46 -0.13 4.18
C ARG A 84 -6.01 -0.24 2.76
N PHE A 85 -6.01 -1.45 2.24
CA PHE A 85 -6.37 -1.75 0.87
C PHE A 85 -6.91 -3.18 0.80
N ALA A 86 -7.86 -3.42 -0.09
CA ALA A 86 -8.39 -4.76 -0.36
C ALA A 86 -8.75 -4.88 -1.84
N GLU A 87 -8.46 -6.04 -2.42
CA GLU A 87 -8.62 -6.27 -3.84
C GLU A 87 -9.19 -7.66 -4.12
N SER A 88 -10.05 -7.75 -5.13
CA SER A 88 -10.57 -9.00 -5.64
C SER A 88 -9.54 -9.59 -6.60
N THR A 89 -9.07 -10.79 -6.32
CA THR A 89 -8.01 -11.44 -7.11
C THR A 89 -8.41 -12.86 -7.47
N PRO A 90 -7.69 -13.52 -8.40
CA PRO A 90 -7.90 -14.94 -8.67
C PRO A 90 -7.69 -15.85 -7.45
N ALA A 91 -6.95 -15.39 -6.43
CA ALA A 91 -6.79 -16.08 -5.15
C ALA A 91 -7.98 -15.88 -4.18
N GLY A 92 -8.94 -15.02 -4.53
CA GLY A 92 -9.96 -14.47 -3.63
C GLY A 92 -9.65 -13.02 -3.23
N VAL A 93 -10.35 -12.50 -2.21
CA VAL A 93 -10.07 -11.15 -1.71
C VAL A 93 -8.76 -11.15 -0.92
N VAL A 94 -7.83 -10.28 -1.29
CA VAL A 94 -6.57 -10.06 -0.59
C VAL A 94 -6.63 -8.73 0.14
N ALA A 95 -6.31 -8.71 1.42
CA ALA A 95 -6.33 -7.51 2.26
C ALA A 95 -4.91 -7.10 2.67
N LEU A 96 -4.59 -5.80 2.55
CA LEU A 96 -3.38 -5.19 3.09
C LEU A 96 -3.67 -4.63 4.48
N VAL A 97 -2.96 -5.15 5.47
CA VAL A 97 -3.22 -4.87 6.88
C VAL A 97 -2.02 -4.16 7.48
N ALA A 98 -2.27 -3.03 8.14
CA ALA A 98 -1.29 -2.34 8.98
C ALA A 98 -1.60 -2.63 10.46
N GLY A 99 -0.57 -2.85 11.27
CA GLY A 99 -0.68 -3.13 12.71
C GLY A 99 -0.53 -4.61 13.05
N ASP A 100 -1.25 -5.07 14.08
CA ASP A 100 -1.14 -6.44 14.60
C ASP A 100 -1.82 -7.47 13.68
N LEU A 101 -1.03 -8.26 12.96
CA LEU A 101 -1.54 -9.29 12.06
C LEU A 101 -2.13 -10.49 12.77
N GLU A 102 -1.64 -10.83 13.96
CA GLU A 102 -2.11 -11.99 14.73
C GLU A 102 -3.55 -11.73 15.22
N GLU A 103 -3.83 -10.52 15.70
CA GLU A 103 -5.19 -10.10 16.06
C GLU A 103 -6.10 -9.91 14.84
N ALA A 104 -5.56 -9.53 13.68
CA ALA A 104 -6.33 -9.34 12.45
C ALA A 104 -6.75 -10.65 11.78
N ARG A 105 -5.96 -11.72 11.97
CA ARG A 105 -6.06 -12.97 11.21
C ARG A 105 -7.43 -13.63 11.31
N ALA A 106 -7.85 -13.96 12.53
CA ALA A 106 -9.10 -14.70 12.73
C ALA A 106 -10.33 -13.91 12.25
N PRO A 107 -10.53 -12.62 12.63
CA PRO A 107 -11.67 -11.85 12.12
C PRO A 107 -11.68 -11.76 10.58
N LEU A 108 -10.55 -11.45 9.95
CA LEU A 108 -10.50 -11.27 8.50
C LEU A 108 -10.79 -12.57 7.73
N PHE A 109 -10.29 -13.72 8.20
CA PHE A 109 -10.55 -15.01 7.55
C PHE A 109 -11.93 -15.60 7.88
N GLU A 110 -12.40 -15.45 9.11
CA GLU A 110 -13.61 -16.13 9.60
C GLU A 110 -14.87 -15.27 9.42
N ASP A 111 -14.83 -13.98 9.78
CA ASP A 111 -16.01 -13.10 9.78
C ASP A 111 -16.19 -12.34 8.46
N TYR A 112 -15.10 -12.10 7.75
CA TYR A 112 -15.09 -11.33 6.51
C TYR A 112 -14.80 -12.17 5.26
N GLY A 113 -14.24 -13.38 5.39
CA GLY A 113 -13.98 -14.26 4.26
C GLY A 113 -12.86 -13.77 3.34
N VAL A 114 -11.88 -13.06 3.88
CA VAL A 114 -10.62 -12.73 3.18
C VAL A 114 -9.86 -14.02 2.90
N ALA A 115 -9.21 -14.13 1.74
CA ALA A 115 -8.45 -15.32 1.34
C ALA A 115 -6.96 -15.23 1.69
N ALA A 116 -6.40 -14.02 1.67
CA ALA A 116 -5.03 -13.77 2.09
C ALA A 116 -4.88 -12.38 2.73
N ILE A 117 -4.01 -12.30 3.72
CA ILE A 117 -3.62 -11.08 4.41
C ILE A 117 -2.17 -10.81 4.07
N LEU A 118 -1.89 -9.59 3.66
CA LEU A 118 -0.54 -9.09 3.43
C LEU A 118 -0.27 -7.93 4.38
N GLU A 119 0.87 -7.96 5.05
CA GLU A 119 1.32 -6.82 5.84
C GLU A 119 1.58 -5.61 4.92
N SER A 120 0.96 -4.48 5.27
CA SER A 120 1.16 -3.19 4.61
C SER A 120 2.32 -2.47 5.27
N ALA A 121 3.28 -2.00 4.45
CA ALA A 121 4.36 -1.18 4.98
C ALA A 121 3.88 0.27 5.17
N GLU A 122 4.36 0.92 6.23
CA GLU A 122 4.02 2.32 6.51
C GLU A 122 4.43 3.24 5.36
N GLY A 123 3.55 4.18 5.00
CA GLY A 123 3.83 5.20 3.99
C GLY A 123 3.80 4.72 2.54
N GLN A 124 3.35 3.48 2.27
CA GLN A 124 3.14 3.00 0.90
C GLN A 124 2.07 3.83 0.16
N SER A 125 2.35 4.10 -1.10
CA SER A 125 1.39 4.66 -2.03
C SER A 125 0.42 3.59 -2.52
N ARG A 126 -0.76 4.01 -2.98
CA ARG A 126 -1.75 3.09 -3.55
C ARG A 126 -1.20 2.24 -4.70
N ALA A 127 -0.31 2.79 -5.52
CA ALA A 127 0.30 2.03 -6.62
C ALA A 127 1.23 0.92 -6.11
N GLU A 128 1.93 1.16 -5.01
CA GLU A 128 2.77 0.16 -4.34
C GLU A 128 1.91 -0.92 -3.68
N ASP A 129 0.78 -0.55 -3.06
CA ASP A 129 -0.20 -1.50 -2.51
C ASP A 129 -0.72 -2.48 -3.58
N PHE A 130 -1.18 -1.96 -4.73
CA PHE A 130 -1.59 -2.78 -5.87
C PHE A 130 -0.46 -3.68 -6.38
N GLY A 131 0.77 -3.15 -6.44
CA GLY A 131 1.95 -3.94 -6.83
C GLY A 131 2.21 -5.10 -5.87
N ALA A 132 2.09 -4.85 -4.56
CA ALA A 132 2.30 -5.82 -3.51
C ALA A 132 1.24 -6.94 -3.54
N VAL A 133 -0.04 -6.60 -3.75
CA VAL A 133 -1.11 -7.60 -3.95
C VAL A 133 -0.82 -8.48 -5.15
N ARG A 134 -0.52 -7.88 -6.30
CA ARG A 134 -0.24 -8.65 -7.53
C ARG A 134 0.94 -9.58 -7.35
N GLU A 135 1.99 -9.13 -6.66
CA GLU A 135 3.16 -9.95 -6.36
C GLU A 135 2.86 -11.08 -5.38
N ALA A 136 2.02 -10.83 -4.37
CA ALA A 136 1.54 -11.86 -3.46
C ALA A 136 0.73 -12.93 -4.20
N VAL A 137 -0.23 -12.52 -5.03
CA VAL A 137 -1.06 -13.44 -5.83
C VAL A 137 -0.19 -14.27 -6.78
N ARG A 138 0.80 -13.66 -7.44
CA ARG A 138 1.75 -14.40 -8.29
C ARG A 138 2.51 -15.47 -7.50
N ARG A 139 3.01 -15.14 -6.30
CA ARG A 139 3.69 -16.13 -5.44
C ARG A 139 2.77 -17.27 -4.98
N ILE A 140 1.48 -17.00 -4.83
CA ILE A 140 0.49 -17.99 -4.39
C ILE A 140 0.00 -18.87 -5.54
N CYS A 141 -0.25 -18.27 -6.72
CA CYS A 141 -0.99 -18.89 -7.82
C CYS A 141 -0.17 -19.21 -9.09
N GLY A 142 1.09 -18.76 -9.19
CA GLY A 142 1.98 -19.04 -10.33
C GLY A 142 2.19 -17.86 -11.26
#